data_AF-A0A7C3IBW9-F1
#
_entry.id   AF-A0A7C3IBW9-F1
#
_cell.length_a   1.000
_cell.length_b   1.000
_cell.length_c   1.000
_cell.angle_alpha   90.00
_cell.angle_beta   90.00
_cell.angle_gamma   90.00
#
_symmetry.space_group_name_H-M   'P 1'
#
loop_
_entity.id
_entity.type
_entity.pdbx_description
1 polymer ?
#
loop_
_entity_poly.entity_id
_entity_poly.type
_entity_poly.pdbx_seq_one_letter_code
_entity_poly.pdbx_strand_id
1 'polypeptide(L)'
;MHALWLSFQELIVTPFRHTELVWGIVPLYFGLLLNETTPAKADFRTAIQTGFSFLWSAAHWLYPYVRPGRSWTLTHLWEQLPLLNLLVTAGVATLGALALAGGLRRRFFRGTRFLGHSRFANYFMIAIFPIQAGHLTWTWERLGAVVLFALPAWLVLHVGLMPLRR
;
A
#
# COMPACT_ATOMS: atom_id res chain seq x y z
N MET A 1 6.05 22.53 -9.16
CA MET A 1 7.10 21.77 -8.42
C MET A 1 6.96 21.94 -6.91
N HIS A 2 7.01 23.15 -6.35
CA HIS A 2 6.92 23.35 -4.90
C HIS A 2 5.61 22.85 -4.28
N ALA A 3 4.45 23.14 -4.90
CA ALA A 3 3.16 22.66 -4.42
C ALA A 3 3.05 21.11 -4.40
N LEU A 4 3.48 20.44 -5.46
CA LEU A 4 3.47 18.97 -5.54
C LEU A 4 4.41 18.33 -4.50
N TRP A 5 5.54 18.97 -4.20
CA TRP A 5 6.46 18.52 -3.15
C TRP A 5 5.81 18.63 -1.77
N LEU A 6 5.14 19.75 -1.46
CA LEU A 6 4.40 19.91 -0.21
C LEU A 6 3.26 18.88 -0.11
N SER A 7 2.53 18.63 -1.19
CA SER A 7 1.51 17.57 -1.23
C SER A 7 2.11 16.19 -0.98
N PHE A 8 3.28 15.88 -1.56
CA PHE A 8 3.96 14.61 -1.30
C PHE A 8 4.40 14.49 0.16
N GLN A 9 4.99 15.54 0.73
CA GLN A 9 5.34 15.56 2.16
C GLN A 9 4.11 15.37 3.05
N GLU A 10 2.98 15.99 2.72
CA GLU A 10 1.73 15.80 3.43
C GLU A 10 1.29 14.33 3.41
N LEU A 11 1.40 13.64 2.27
CA LEU A 11 1.06 12.22 2.14
C LEU A 11 1.96 11.33 3.03
N ILE A 12 3.25 11.64 3.12
CA ILE A 12 4.18 10.84 3.93
C ILE A 12 4.04 11.11 5.43
N VAL A 13 3.76 12.36 5.81
CA VAL A 13 3.74 12.79 7.22
C VAL A 13 2.41 12.52 7.90
N THR A 14 1.27 12.65 7.18
CA THR A 14 -0.08 12.48 7.76
C THR A 14 -0.26 11.19 8.56
N PRO A 15 0.19 10.00 8.08
CA PRO A 15 0.09 8.76 8.85
C PRO A 15 0.80 8.78 10.21
N PHE A 16 1.83 9.60 10.38
CA PHE A 16 2.57 9.74 11.65
C PHE A 16 2.01 10.85 12.55
N ARG A 17 1.12 11.70 12.03
CA ARG A 17 0.36 12.68 12.83
C ARG A 17 -0.88 12.08 13.49
N HIS A 18 -1.30 10.91 13.05
CA HIS A 18 -2.52 10.23 13.45
C HIS A 18 -2.19 8.84 14.00
N THR A 19 -2.23 8.68 15.33
CA THR A 19 -1.86 7.43 16.02
C THR A 19 -2.63 6.22 15.51
N GLU A 20 -3.89 6.42 15.12
CA GLU A 20 -4.77 5.43 14.52
C GLU A 20 -4.27 4.89 13.17
N LEU A 21 -3.53 5.70 12.40
CA LEU A 21 -2.98 5.32 11.09
C LEU A 21 -1.64 4.61 11.20
N VAL A 22 -0.88 4.88 12.27
CA VAL A 22 0.46 4.30 12.50
C VAL A 22 0.40 2.77 12.41
N TRP A 23 -0.58 2.15 13.07
CA TRP A 23 -0.72 0.70 13.07
C TRP A 23 -1.07 0.10 11.71
N GLY A 24 -1.77 0.85 10.86
CA GLY A 24 -2.09 0.41 9.51
C GLY A 24 -0.91 0.54 8.54
N ILE A 25 -0.10 1.59 8.67
CA ILE A 25 1.00 1.88 7.74
C ILE A 25 2.31 1.17 8.10
N VAL A 26 2.53 0.83 9.38
CA VAL A 26 3.77 0.19 9.86
C VAL A 26 4.14 -1.07 9.08
N PRO A 27 3.21 -2.03 8.83
CA PRO A 27 3.54 -3.21 8.03
C PRO A 27 3.99 -2.91 6.60
N LEU A 28 3.55 -1.80 6.01
CA LEU A 28 4.01 -1.38 4.67
C LEU A 28 5.47 -0.90 4.71
N TYR A 29 5.87 -0.16 5.74
CA TYR A 29 7.26 0.29 5.91
C TYR A 29 8.20 -0.87 6.25
N PHE A 30 7.79 -1.81 7.11
CA PHE A 30 8.55 -3.05 7.34
C PHE A 30 8.59 -3.92 6.08
N GLY A 31 7.45 -4.04 5.39
CA GLY A 31 7.26 -4.50 4.02
C GLY A 31 8.40 -4.06 3.11
N LEU A 32 8.52 -2.75 3.01
CA LEU A 32 9.50 -2.07 2.17
C LEU A 32 10.93 -2.40 2.60
N LEU A 33 11.27 -2.18 3.87
CA LEU A 33 12.63 -2.31 4.38
C LEU A 33 13.17 -3.73 4.19
N LEU A 34 12.39 -4.75 4.54
CA LEU A 34 12.81 -6.14 4.36
C LEU A 34 12.93 -6.52 2.88
N ASN A 35 11.99 -6.08 2.03
CA ASN A 35 12.05 -6.34 0.60
C ASN A 35 13.23 -5.63 -0.10
N GLU A 36 13.74 -4.54 0.46
CA GLU A 36 14.94 -3.88 -0.04
C GLU A 36 16.24 -4.61 0.35
N THR A 37 16.23 -5.32 1.48
CA THR A 37 17.35 -6.13 1.96
C THR A 37 17.40 -7.55 1.38
N THR A 38 16.32 -8.02 0.74
CA THR A 38 16.28 -9.35 0.13
C THR A 38 16.73 -9.34 -1.34
N PRO A 39 17.29 -10.45 -1.85
CA PRO A 39 17.71 -10.57 -3.23
C PRO A 39 16.56 -10.31 -4.21
N ALA A 40 16.87 -9.79 -5.40
CA ALA A 40 15.88 -9.42 -6.42
C ALA A 40 15.07 -10.58 -7.03
N LYS A 41 15.28 -11.83 -6.58
CA LYS A 41 14.59 -13.02 -7.07
C LYS A 41 13.22 -13.12 -6.39
N ALA A 42 12.21 -13.55 -7.13
CA ALA A 42 10.91 -13.90 -6.53
C ALA A 42 11.08 -14.96 -5.44
N ASP A 43 10.77 -14.57 -4.21
CA ASP A 43 10.74 -15.46 -3.06
C ASP A 43 9.31 -15.55 -2.49
N PHE A 44 8.95 -16.73 -2.00
CA PHE A 44 7.65 -16.97 -1.38
C PHE A 44 7.52 -16.20 -0.06
N ARG A 45 8.62 -15.98 0.67
CA ARG A 45 8.60 -15.18 1.91
C ARG A 45 8.23 -13.73 1.61
N THR A 46 8.84 -13.13 0.58
CA THR A 46 8.50 -11.79 0.09
C THR A 46 7.04 -11.70 -0.38
N ALA A 47 6.52 -12.74 -1.04
CA ALA A 47 5.12 -12.78 -1.45
C ALA A 47 4.16 -12.85 -0.25
N ILE A 48 4.47 -13.64 0.78
CA ILE A 48 3.69 -13.70 2.04
C ILE A 48 3.70 -12.35 2.73
N GLN A 49 4.88 -11.73 2.87
CA GLN A 49 5.03 -10.46 3.56
C GLN A 49 4.29 -9.32 2.84
N THR A 50 4.44 -9.23 1.52
CA THR A 50 3.72 -8.26 0.69
C THR A 50 2.22 -8.51 0.77
N GLY A 51 1.80 -9.77 0.67
CA GLY A 51 0.40 -10.17 0.78
C GLY A 51 -0.22 -9.79 2.13
N PHE A 52 0.48 -10.08 3.22
CA PHE A 52 0.08 -9.68 4.57
C PHE A 52 -0.04 -8.16 4.69
N SER A 53 0.97 -7.41 4.26
CA SER A 53 0.98 -5.94 4.38
C SER A 53 -0.18 -5.30 3.61
N PHE A 54 -0.53 -5.86 2.45
CA PHE A 54 -1.62 -5.39 1.60
C PHE A 54 -2.98 -5.69 2.22
N LEU A 55 -3.17 -6.92 2.68
CA LEU A 55 -4.39 -7.31 3.37
C LEU A 55 -4.57 -6.53 4.67
N TRP A 56 -3.50 -6.29 5.42
CA TRP A 56 -3.52 -5.50 6.64
C TRP A 56 -3.94 -4.06 6.37
N SER A 57 -3.36 -3.44 5.34
CA SER A 57 -3.71 -2.07 4.94
C SER A 57 -5.16 -1.98 4.48
N ALA A 58 -5.62 -2.93 3.66
CA ALA A 58 -7.01 -2.99 3.21
C ALA A 58 -7.98 -3.21 4.37
N ALA A 59 -7.63 -4.07 5.32
CA ALA A 59 -8.42 -4.29 6.54
C ALA A 59 -8.48 -3.01 7.39
N HIS A 60 -7.37 -2.28 7.51
CA HIS A 60 -7.32 -1.00 8.22
C HIS A 60 -8.20 0.06 7.55
N TRP A 61 -8.16 0.17 6.22
CA TRP A 61 -9.05 1.06 5.47
C TRP A 61 -10.53 0.70 5.66
N LEU A 62 -10.83 -0.59 5.82
CA LEU A 62 -12.20 -1.06 6.05
C LEU A 62 -12.63 -0.93 7.52
N TYR A 63 -11.70 -0.90 8.47
CA TYR A 63 -11.97 -0.94 9.91
C TYR A 63 -12.94 0.15 10.42
N PRO A 64 -12.82 1.44 10.04
CA PRO A 64 -13.76 2.48 10.44
C PRO A 64 -15.22 2.18 10.06
N TYR A 65 -15.43 1.36 9.04
CA TYR A 65 -16.74 0.99 8.52
C TYR A 65 -17.32 -0.28 9.17
N VAL A 66 -16.47 -1.12 9.77
CA VAL A 66 -16.84 -2.41 10.38
C VAL A 66 -17.00 -2.31 11.91
N ARG A 67 -16.76 -1.13 12.49
CA ARG A 67 -16.82 -0.92 13.95
C ARG A 67 -18.21 -1.32 14.53
N PRO A 68 -18.27 -2.16 15.58
CA PRO A 68 -19.54 -2.70 16.10
C PRO A 68 -20.45 -1.55 16.58
N GLY A 69 -21.68 -1.51 16.05
CA GLY A 69 -22.66 -0.45 16.31
C GLY A 69 -23.13 0.33 15.08
N ARG A 70 -22.50 0.09 13.91
CA ARG A 70 -22.92 0.65 12.61
C ARG A 70 -23.57 -0.43 11.75
N SER A 71 -24.79 -0.18 11.27
CA SER A 71 -25.53 -1.07 10.37
C SER A 71 -24.71 -1.42 9.13
N TRP A 72 -24.57 -2.71 8.83
CA TRP A 72 -23.83 -3.23 7.67
C TRP A 72 -24.68 -3.18 6.40
N THR A 73 -25.11 -1.99 6.02
CA THR A 73 -25.84 -1.78 4.77
C THR A 73 -24.85 -1.43 3.66
N LEU A 74 -24.82 -2.22 2.58
CA LEU A 74 -23.98 -1.94 1.41
C LEU A 74 -24.18 -0.50 0.90
N THR A 75 -25.40 0.02 0.96
CA THR A 75 -25.75 1.42 0.67
C THR A 75 -24.94 2.42 1.50
N HIS A 76 -24.76 2.16 2.79
CA HIS A 76 -24.03 3.03 3.70
C HIS A 76 -22.50 2.95 3.48
N LEU A 77 -21.97 1.84 2.95
CA LEU A 77 -20.57 1.76 2.47
C LEU A 77 -20.36 2.60 1.21
N TRP A 78 -21.31 2.56 0.27
CA TRP A 78 -21.29 3.35 -0.98
C TRP A 78 -21.39 4.86 -0.74
N GLU A 79 -22.11 5.29 0.29
CA GLU A 79 -22.24 6.71 0.63
C GLU A 79 -21.01 7.27 1.35
N GLN A 80 -20.27 6.45 2.09
CA GLN A 80 -19.14 6.90 2.92
C GLN A 80 -17.77 6.64 2.31
N LEU A 81 -17.69 5.77 1.30
CA LEU A 81 -16.49 5.58 0.49
C LEU A 81 -16.79 6.03 -0.93
N PRO A 82 -16.04 7.01 -1.49
CA PRO A 82 -16.13 7.25 -2.92
C PRO A 82 -15.81 5.95 -3.66
N LEU A 83 -16.52 5.66 -4.76
CA LEU A 83 -16.35 4.45 -5.59
C LEU A 83 -14.87 4.12 -5.84
N LEU A 84 -14.04 5.14 -6.04
CA LEU A 84 -12.59 5.00 -6.21
C LEU A 84 -11.89 4.33 -5.01
N ASN A 85 -12.22 4.69 -3.77
CA ASN A 85 -11.61 4.09 -2.58
C ASN A 85 -12.01 2.63 -2.41
N LEU A 86 -13.26 2.29 -2.70
CA LEU A 86 -13.71 0.89 -2.69
C LEU A 86 -12.97 0.06 -3.74
N LEU A 87 -12.82 0.58 -4.96
CA LEU A 87 -12.08 -0.10 -6.03
C LEU A 87 -10.60 -0.28 -5.66
N VAL A 88 -9.96 0.75 -5.11
CA VAL A 88 -8.57 0.67 -4.65
C VAL A 88 -8.43 -0.33 -3.50
N THR A 89 -9.30 -0.27 -2.49
CA THR A 89 -9.29 -1.20 -1.35
C THR A 89 -9.52 -2.63 -1.80
N ALA A 90 -10.51 -2.88 -2.66
CA ALA A 90 -10.79 -4.21 -3.20
C ALA A 90 -9.65 -4.73 -4.08
N GLY A 91 -9.03 -3.87 -4.89
CA GLY A 91 -7.86 -4.20 -5.69
C GLY A 91 -6.67 -4.60 -4.82
N VAL A 92 -6.36 -3.81 -3.79
CA VAL A 92 -5.28 -4.09 -2.84
C VAL A 92 -5.56 -5.37 -2.05
N ALA A 93 -6.79 -5.59 -1.58
CA ALA A 93 -7.17 -6.81 -0.89
C ALA A 93 -7.02 -8.05 -1.79
N THR A 94 -7.46 -7.95 -3.05
CA THR A 94 -7.35 -9.04 -4.03
C THR A 94 -5.89 -9.36 -4.35
N LEU A 95 -5.06 -8.33 -4.61
CA LEU A 95 -3.63 -8.51 -4.85
C LEU A 95 -2.93 -9.09 -3.62
N GLY A 96 -3.28 -8.61 -2.43
CA GLY A 96 -2.76 -9.11 -1.16
C GLY A 96 -3.12 -10.58 -0.92
N ALA A 97 -4.38 -10.96 -1.16
CA ALA A 97 -4.85 -12.34 -1.07
C ALA A 97 -4.15 -13.26 -2.07
N LEU A 98 -3.99 -12.82 -3.33
CA LEU A 98 -3.29 -13.58 -4.36
C LEU A 98 -1.80 -13.77 -4.03
N ALA A 99 -1.14 -12.73 -3.53
CA ALA A 99 0.26 -12.78 -3.09
C ALA A 99 0.42 -13.74 -1.90
N LEU A 100 -0.44 -13.61 -0.90
CA LEU A 100 -0.42 -14.45 0.31
C LEU A 100 -0.72 -15.92 -0.03
N ALA A 101 -1.76 -16.18 -0.83
CA ALA A 101 -2.13 -17.53 -1.26
C ALA A 101 -1.03 -18.17 -2.11
N GLY A 102 -0.42 -17.41 -3.03
CA GLY A 102 0.70 -17.89 -3.86
C GLY A 102 1.95 -18.21 -3.03
N GLY A 103 2.25 -17.37 -2.04
CA GLY A 103 3.34 -17.58 -1.09
C GLY A 103 3.12 -18.79 -0.19
N LEU A 104 1.92 -18.92 0.39
CA LEU A 104 1.57 -20.02 1.29
C LEU A 104 1.50 -21.38 0.56
N ARG A 105 0.93 -21.40 -0.64
CA ARG A 105 0.86 -22.61 -1.49
C ARG A 105 2.19 -22.96 -2.17
N ARG A 106 3.24 -22.15 -1.96
CA ARG A 106 4.55 -22.26 -2.64
C ARG A 106 4.41 -22.42 -4.16
N ARG A 107 3.38 -21.78 -4.74
CA ARG A 107 3.05 -21.88 -6.16
C ARG A 107 2.52 -20.54 -6.63
N PHE A 108 3.32 -19.86 -7.45
CA PHE A 108 2.85 -18.65 -8.13
C PHE A 108 1.77 -19.01 -9.15
N PHE A 109 0.62 -18.34 -9.07
CA PHE A 109 -0.41 -18.42 -10.10
C PHE A 109 0.08 -17.75 -11.39
N ARG A 110 -0.44 -18.16 -12.56
CA ARG A 110 -0.07 -17.55 -13.84
C ARG A 110 -0.36 -16.04 -13.76
N GLY A 111 0.67 -15.22 -13.94
CA GLY A 111 0.57 -13.75 -13.86
C GLY A 111 0.86 -13.13 -12.49
N THR A 112 1.01 -13.87 -11.39
CA THR A 112 1.29 -13.28 -10.06
C THR A 112 2.76 -13.27 -9.66
N ARG A 113 3.67 -13.68 -10.55
CA ARG A 113 5.12 -13.65 -10.30
C ARG A 113 5.65 -12.23 -10.00
N PHE A 114 4.99 -11.19 -10.50
CA PHE A 114 5.36 -9.81 -10.18
C PHE A 114 5.09 -9.47 -8.71
N LEU A 115 4.14 -10.12 -8.03
CA LEU A 115 3.85 -9.88 -6.61
C LEU A 115 4.99 -10.39 -5.71
N GLY A 116 5.79 -11.36 -6.19
CA GLY A 116 7.04 -11.76 -5.53
C GLY A 116 8.22 -10.82 -5.82
N HIS A 117 8.06 -9.84 -6.73
CA HIS A 117 9.09 -8.85 -7.10
C HIS A 117 8.74 -7.41 -6.71
N SER A 118 7.46 -7.11 -6.49
CA SER A 118 6.93 -5.75 -6.55
C SER A 118 7.21 -4.94 -5.28
N ARG A 119 8.48 -4.55 -5.12
CA ARG A 119 8.96 -3.51 -4.20
C ARG A 119 8.26 -2.19 -4.45
N PHE A 120 7.99 -1.90 -5.73
CA PHE A 120 7.24 -0.73 -6.20
C PHE A 120 5.88 -0.59 -5.50
N ALA A 121 5.17 -1.70 -5.30
CA ALA A 121 3.83 -1.63 -4.78
C ALA A 121 3.78 -1.14 -3.33
N ASN A 122 4.82 -1.40 -2.51
CA ASN A 122 4.90 -0.85 -1.14
C ASN A 122 5.06 0.68 -1.14
N TYR A 123 5.86 1.25 -2.06
CA TYR A 123 6.00 2.70 -2.18
C TYR A 123 4.69 3.38 -2.54
N PHE A 124 4.00 2.81 -3.54
CA PHE A 124 2.70 3.33 -3.96
C PHE A 124 1.68 3.23 -2.84
N MET A 125 1.64 2.09 -2.14
CA MET A 125 0.77 1.84 -0.99
C MET A 125 0.99 2.86 0.14
N ILE A 126 2.24 3.14 0.49
CA ILE A 126 2.59 4.15 1.51
C ILE A 126 2.06 5.53 1.10
N ALA A 127 2.24 5.91 -0.17
CA ALA A 127 1.85 7.23 -0.65
C ALA A 127 0.32 7.42 -0.72
N ILE A 128 -0.44 6.38 -1.06
CA ILE A 128 -1.92 6.45 -1.11
C ILE A 128 -2.58 6.19 0.25
N PHE A 129 -1.84 5.68 1.23
CA PHE A 129 -2.39 5.25 2.52
C PHE A 129 -3.26 6.30 3.24
N PRO A 130 -2.82 7.55 3.45
CA PRO A 130 -3.64 8.55 4.15
C PRO A 130 -4.87 9.00 3.32
N ILE A 131 -4.82 8.86 1.99
CA ILE A 131 -5.96 9.13 1.12
C ILE A 131 -7.02 8.04 1.29
N GLN A 132 -6.59 6.78 1.30
CA GLN A 132 -7.48 5.64 1.49
C GLN A 132 -8.05 5.58 2.90
N ALA A 133 -7.29 6.01 3.91
CA ALA A 133 -7.75 6.10 5.28
C ALA A 133 -8.74 7.26 5.54
N GLY A 134 -9.03 8.10 4.53
CA GLY A 134 -10.01 9.19 4.65
C GLY A 134 -9.52 10.45 5.35
N HIS A 135 -8.23 10.52 5.71
CA HIS A 135 -7.63 11.73 6.30
C HIS A 135 -7.25 12.77 5.24
N LEU A 136 -7.03 12.33 4.01
CA LEU A 136 -6.79 13.21 2.86
C LEU A 136 -7.76 12.84 1.73
N THR A 137 -8.20 13.84 0.97
CA THR A 137 -9.08 13.66 -0.19
C THR A 137 -8.28 13.39 -1.47
N TRP A 138 -8.90 12.70 -2.43
CA TRP A 138 -8.33 12.60 -3.78
C TRP A 138 -8.37 13.96 -4.46
N THR A 139 -7.19 14.48 -4.83
CA THR A 139 -7.04 15.67 -5.67
C THR A 139 -6.07 15.37 -6.81
N TRP A 140 -6.20 16.09 -7.92
CA TRP A 140 -5.27 15.97 -9.05
C TRP A 140 -3.83 16.30 -8.67
N GLU A 141 -3.64 17.20 -7.70
CA GLU A 141 -2.33 17.55 -7.15
C GLU A 141 -1.70 16.39 -6.37
N ARG A 142 -2.47 15.70 -5.52
CA ARG A 142 -1.98 14.53 -4.78
C ARG A 142 -1.73 13.36 -5.71
N LEU A 143 -2.57 13.14 -6.72
CA LEU A 143 -2.32 12.13 -7.75
C LEU A 143 -1.02 12.46 -8.53
N GLY A 144 -0.86 13.72 -8.94
CA GLY A 144 0.35 14.20 -9.59
C GLY A 144 1.59 14.04 -8.71
N ALA A 145 1.47 14.31 -7.40
CA ALA A 145 2.54 14.14 -6.43
C ALA A 145 2.93 12.67 -6.24
N VAL A 146 1.96 11.75 -6.13
CA VAL A 146 2.23 10.31 -6.06
C VAL A 146 2.95 9.84 -7.33
N VAL A 147 2.46 10.19 -8.52
CA VAL A 147 3.08 9.77 -9.78
C VAL A 147 4.48 10.39 -9.93
N LEU A 148 4.64 11.68 -9.61
CA LEU A 148 5.89 12.39 -9.81
C LEU A 148 6.96 12.02 -8.79
N PHE A 149 6.61 11.70 -7.54
CA PHE A 149 7.60 11.46 -6.48
C PHE A 149 7.70 10.00 -6.03
N ALA A 150 6.62 9.21 -6.05
CA ALA A 150 6.71 7.80 -5.65
C ALA A 150 7.54 6.98 -6.66
N LEU A 151 7.45 7.30 -7.96
CA LEU A 151 8.24 6.63 -9.00
C LEU A 151 9.75 6.93 -8.88
N PRO A 152 10.20 8.21 -8.78
CA PRO A 152 11.62 8.49 -8.54
C PRO A 152 12.12 8.03 -7.18
N ALA A 153 11.31 8.11 -6.11
CA ALA A 153 11.70 7.59 -4.81
C ALA A 153 11.96 6.08 -4.86
N TRP A 154 11.09 5.33 -5.54
CA TRP A 154 11.34 3.92 -5.84
C TRP A 154 12.62 3.74 -6.66
N LEU A 155 12.85 4.52 -7.72
CA LEU A 155 14.05 4.39 -8.56
C LEU A 155 15.34 4.64 -7.76
N VAL A 156 15.36 5.69 -6.94
CA VAL A 156 16.50 6.06 -6.10
C VAL A 156 16.82 4.96 -5.09
N LEU A 157 15.81 4.43 -4.40
CA LEU A 157 16.01 3.33 -3.45
C LEU A 157 16.34 2.02 -4.17
N HIS A 158 15.75 1.80 -5.35
CA HIS A 158 16.03 0.63 -6.17
C HIS A 158 17.49 0.61 -6.62
N VAL A 159 18.01 1.71 -7.18
CA VAL A 159 19.39 1.84 -7.67
C VAL A 159 20.37 2.00 -6.51
N GLY A 160 20.07 2.88 -5.55
CA GLY A 160 20.95 3.19 -4.43
C GLY A 160 21.20 2.03 -3.48
N LEU A 161 20.24 1.10 -3.35
CA LEU A 161 20.40 -0.10 -2.53
C LEU A 161 20.90 -1.31 -3.32
N MET A 162 21.12 -1.22 -4.65
CA MET A 162 21.77 -2.30 -5.41
C MET A 162 23.09 -2.81 -4.81
N PRO A 163 24.03 -1.97 -4.32
CA PRO A 163 25.31 -2.47 -3.80
C PRO A 163 25.17 -3.23 -2.46
N LEU A 164 24.10 -3.00 -1.70
CA LEU A 164 23.80 -3.71 -0.45
C LEU A 164 23.11 -5.06 -0.70
N ARG A 165 22.66 -5.32 -1.94
CA ARG A 165 22.01 -6.56 -2.36
C ARG A 165 23.06 -7.53 -2.90
N ARG A 166 23.78 -8.20 -2.01
CA ARG A 166 24.62 -9.35 -2.36
C ARG A 166 24.00 -10.63 -1.82
#